data_AF-A0A7W1HGN8-F1
#
_entry.id   AF-A0A7W1HGN8-F1
#
_cell.length_a   1.000
_cell.length_b   1.000
_cell.length_c   1.000
_cell.angle_alpha   90.00
_cell.angle_beta   90.00
_cell.angle_gamma   90.00
#
_symmetry.space_group_name_H-M   'P 1'
#
loop_
_entity.id
_entity.type
_entity.pdbx_description
1 polymer ?
#
loop_
_entity_poly.entity_id
_entity_poly.type
_entity_poly.pdbx_seq_one_letter_code
_entity_poly.pdbx_strand_id
1 'polypeptide(L)'
;MNLRTCNIATPFIFSLVAFLIIPIIWPTIKLFFFAPFIIITLYQLSYIGCLWTSLCCGLAIDCLSVHPFFGLNAFTYTLTTFLLYPQRVHFFSDRASTLPLMTAVFSFAVTVISMLWASIFERKQLFSWNLLYTDLFLMPLADSLYALIFFVWISKITTQYLRSRRA
;
A
#
# COMPACT_ATOMS: atom_id res chain seq x y z
N MET A 1 -9.34 -5.24 13.27
CA MET A 1 -9.13 -6.41 12.39
C MET A 1 -7.87 -7.09 12.89
N ASN A 2 -7.91 -8.39 13.17
CA ASN A 2 -6.67 -9.12 13.48
C ASN A 2 -5.94 -9.36 12.15
N LEU A 3 -4.76 -8.77 12.00
CA LEU A 3 -4.01 -8.85 10.75
C LEU A 3 -3.51 -10.26 10.43
N ARG A 4 -3.44 -11.15 11.42
CA ARG A 4 -2.93 -12.52 11.23
C ARG A 4 -3.97 -13.51 10.70
N THR A 5 -5.26 -13.21 10.88
CA THR A 5 -6.35 -14.17 10.61
C THR A 5 -7.30 -13.70 9.53
N CYS A 6 -7.03 -12.56 8.89
CA CYS A 6 -7.88 -12.03 7.83
C CYS A 6 -7.68 -12.83 6.54
N ASN A 7 -8.75 -13.13 5.80
CA ASN A 7 -8.64 -13.75 4.48
C ASN A 7 -7.95 -12.79 3.51
N ILE A 8 -6.78 -13.16 2.97
CA ILE A 8 -5.94 -12.38 2.06
C ILE A 8 -6.66 -11.99 0.76
N ALA A 9 -7.61 -12.81 0.31
CA ALA A 9 -8.34 -12.54 -0.94
C ALA A 9 -9.19 -11.27 -0.85
N THR A 10 -9.82 -10.99 0.30
CA THR A 10 -10.67 -9.81 0.48
C THR A 10 -9.90 -8.48 0.32
N PRO A 11 -8.78 -8.23 1.04
CA PRO A 11 -8.00 -7.01 0.84
C PRO A 11 -7.37 -6.92 -0.54
N PHE A 12 -7.02 -8.05 -1.17
CA PHE A 12 -6.53 -8.06 -2.56
C PHE A 12 -7.59 -7.55 -3.53
N ILE A 13 -8.78 -8.16 -3.52
CA ILE A 13 -9.90 -7.76 -4.40
C ILE A 13 -10.26 -6.30 -4.15
N PHE A 14 -10.33 -5.89 -2.89
CA PHE A 14 -10.63 -4.51 -2.55
C PHE A 14 -9.60 -3.52 -3.12
N SER A 15 -8.30 -3.84 -2.97
CA SER A 15 -7.21 -3.02 -3.51
C SER A 15 -7.26 -2.97 -5.04
N LEU A 16 -7.53 -4.10 -5.69
CA LEU A 16 -7.62 -4.21 -7.15
C LEU A 16 -8.80 -3.40 -7.70
N VAL A 17 -9.98 -3.53 -7.10
CA VAL A 17 -11.17 -2.77 -7.49
C VAL A 17 -10.95 -1.27 -7.27
N ALA A 18 -10.37 -0.89 -6.13
CA ALA A 18 -10.01 0.50 -5.84
C ALA A 18 -9.01 1.05 -6.88
N PHE A 19 -7.98 0.28 -7.22
CA PHE A 19 -6.97 0.63 -8.22
C PHE A 19 -7.57 0.83 -9.61
N LEU A 20 -8.57 0.04 -10.00
CA LEU A 20 -9.20 0.15 -11.32
C LEU A 20 -10.23 1.30 -11.38
N ILE A 21 -11.00 1.53 -10.31
CA ILE A 21 -12.12 2.48 -10.33
C ILE A 21 -11.71 3.89 -9.92
N ILE A 22 -10.89 4.05 -8.87
CA ILE A 22 -10.63 5.37 -8.29
C ILE A 22 -9.89 6.30 -9.26
N PRO A 23 -8.85 5.87 -10.00
CA PRO A 23 -8.19 6.74 -10.99
C PRO A 23 -9.11 7.22 -12.11
N ILE A 24 -10.19 6.49 -12.41
CA ILE A 24 -11.20 6.89 -13.41
C ILE A 24 -12.06 8.04 -12.86
N ILE A 25 -12.43 7.99 -11.58
CA ILE A 25 -13.32 8.98 -10.95
C ILE A 25 -12.53 10.21 -10.48
N TRP A 26 -11.36 9.99 -9.88
CA TRP A 26 -10.48 11.03 -9.33
C TRP A 26 -9.03 10.82 -9.79
N PRO A 27 -8.69 11.21 -11.02
CA PRO A 27 -7.33 11.04 -11.58
C PRO A 27 -6.26 11.86 -10.86
N THR A 28 -6.64 12.87 -10.07
CA THR A 28 -5.73 13.68 -9.28
C THR A 28 -5.21 12.98 -8.03
N ILE A 29 -5.93 11.94 -7.56
CA ILE A 29 -5.58 11.21 -6.34
C ILE A 29 -4.61 10.08 -6.69
N LYS A 30 -3.36 10.23 -6.26
CA LYS A 30 -2.30 9.23 -6.41
C LYS A 30 -2.13 8.48 -5.09
N LEU A 31 -2.90 7.42 -4.90
CA LEU A 31 -2.77 6.54 -3.73
C LEU A 31 -2.06 5.25 -4.12
N PHE A 32 -1.30 4.69 -3.17
CA PHE A 32 -0.72 3.37 -3.32
C PHE A 32 -1.75 2.31 -2.91
N PHE A 33 -2.72 2.04 -3.80
CA PHE A 33 -3.88 1.18 -3.51
C PHE A 33 -3.54 -0.22 -3.00
N PHE A 34 -2.43 -0.81 -3.46
CA PHE A 34 -1.97 -2.12 -3.00
C PHE A 34 -1.17 -2.09 -1.69
N ALA A 35 -0.79 -0.91 -1.16
CA ALA A 35 0.01 -0.83 0.05
C ALA A 35 -0.67 -1.48 1.27
N PRO A 36 -1.95 -1.24 1.60
CA PRO A 36 -2.59 -1.89 2.74
C PRO A 36 -2.66 -3.42 2.59
N PHE A 37 -2.87 -3.91 1.36
CA PHE A 37 -2.84 -5.34 1.06
C PHE A 37 -1.46 -5.94 1.32
N ILE A 38 -0.40 -5.32 0.79
CA ILE A 38 0.97 -5.77 1.01
C ILE A 38 1.31 -5.78 2.50
N ILE A 39 0.91 -4.74 3.24
CA ILE A 39 1.08 -4.71 4.70
C ILE A 39 0.39 -5.89 5.38
N ILE A 40 -0.85 -6.24 5.00
CA ILE A 40 -1.52 -7.42 5.56
C ILE A 40 -0.70 -8.69 5.27
N THR A 41 -0.15 -8.83 4.07
CA THR A 41 0.66 -10.01 3.70
C THR A 41 1.95 -10.10 4.50
N LEU A 42 2.58 -8.99 4.89
CA LEU A 42 3.76 -8.98 5.77
C LEU A 42 3.48 -9.72 7.10
N TYR A 43 2.27 -9.63 7.64
CA TYR A 43 1.90 -10.27 8.91
C TYR A 43 1.40 -11.70 8.76
N GLN A 44 1.13 -12.17 7.55
CA GLN A 44 0.53 -13.49 7.31
C GLN A 44 1.42 -14.47 6.55
N LEU A 45 2.25 -13.98 5.62
CA LEU A 45 3.04 -14.82 4.72
C LEU A 45 4.51 -14.93 5.16
N SER A 46 5.18 -15.96 4.64
CA SER A 46 6.64 -16.06 4.72
C SER A 46 7.30 -14.91 3.94
N TYR A 47 8.59 -14.68 4.21
CA TYR A 47 9.36 -13.61 3.59
C TYR A 47 9.29 -13.65 2.07
N ILE A 48 9.58 -14.83 1.52
CA ILE A 48 9.57 -15.10 0.09
C ILE A 48 8.15 -14.89 -0.46
N GLY A 49 7.11 -15.33 0.26
CA GLY A 49 5.72 -15.10 -0.14
C GLY A 49 5.35 -13.61 -0.22
N CYS A 50 5.84 -12.79 0.71
CA CYS A 50 5.63 -11.34 0.68
C CYS A 50 6.32 -10.70 -0.52
N LEU A 51 7.57 -11.09 -0.79
CA LEU A 51 8.32 -10.57 -1.95
C LEU A 51 7.61 -10.89 -3.26
N TRP A 52 7.20 -12.15 -3.48
CA TRP A 52 6.41 -12.52 -4.66
C TRP A 52 5.10 -11.75 -4.76
N THR A 53 4.39 -11.58 -3.65
CA THR A 53 3.13 -10.83 -3.65
C THR A 53 3.34 -9.38 -4.05
N SER A 54 4.35 -8.71 -3.47
CA SER A 54 4.69 -7.33 -3.81
C SER A 54 5.17 -7.17 -5.26
N LEU A 55 5.92 -8.15 -5.78
CA LEU A 55 6.38 -8.19 -7.17
C LEU A 55 5.17 -8.27 -8.11
N CYS A 56 4.24 -9.19 -7.85
CA CYS A 56 3.03 -9.33 -8.66
C CYS A 56 2.15 -8.07 -8.62
N CYS A 57 1.99 -7.44 -7.45
CA CYS A 57 1.26 -6.17 -7.34
C CYS A 57 1.93 -5.04 -8.12
N GLY A 58 3.25 -4.90 -8.01
CA GLY A 58 3.97 -3.88 -8.76
C GLY A 58 3.97 -4.14 -10.27
N LEU A 59 4.08 -5.40 -10.71
CA LEU A 59 3.91 -5.76 -12.12
C LEU A 59 2.50 -5.46 -12.63
N ALA A 60 1.47 -5.70 -11.83
CA ALA A 60 0.09 -5.34 -12.20
C ALA A 60 -0.05 -3.83 -12.41
N ILE A 61 0.61 -3.01 -11.57
CA ILE A 61 0.67 -1.56 -11.76
C ILE A 61 1.46 -1.23 -13.03
N ASP A 62 2.63 -1.82 -13.24
CA ASP A 62 3.47 -1.55 -14.40
C ASP A 62 2.74 -1.86 -15.72
N CYS A 63 2.01 -2.97 -15.80
CA CYS A 63 1.20 -3.36 -16.97
C CYS A 63 0.06 -2.37 -17.29
N LEU A 64 -0.48 -1.70 -16.27
CA LEU A 64 -1.62 -0.80 -16.40
C LEU A 64 -1.22 0.69 -16.39
N SER A 65 0.04 0.97 -16.03
CA SER A 65 0.60 2.32 -16.04
C SER A 65 1.17 2.68 -17.42
N VAL A 66 1.03 3.95 -17.80
CA VAL A 66 1.61 4.50 -19.05
C VAL A 66 3.07 4.95 -18.83
N HIS A 67 3.75 4.43 -17.80
CA HIS A 67 5.13 4.84 -17.51
C HIS A 67 6.12 4.26 -18.54
N PRO A 68 7.17 5.00 -18.90
CA PRO A 68 8.11 4.58 -19.95
C PRO A 68 9.00 3.39 -19.54
N PHE A 69 9.15 3.12 -18.24
CA PHE A 69 10.03 2.06 -17.74
C PHE A 69 9.22 0.96 -17.04
N PHE A 70 8.95 -0.11 -17.78
CA PHE A 70 8.31 -1.31 -17.25
C PHE A 70 9.18 -1.96 -16.15
N GLY A 71 8.57 -2.35 -15.03
CA GLY A 71 9.24 -3.03 -13.92
C GLY A 71 9.72 -2.11 -12.79
N LEU A 72 9.61 -0.78 -12.93
CA LEU A 72 10.01 0.14 -11.85
C LEU A 72 9.11 0.03 -10.62
N ASN A 73 7.79 -0.13 -10.80
CA ASN A 73 6.90 -0.32 -9.66
C ASN A 73 7.14 -1.70 -9.04
N ALA A 74 7.22 -2.77 -9.84
CA ALA A 74 7.57 -4.10 -9.38
C ALA A 74 8.82 -4.09 -8.50
N PHE A 75 9.91 -3.48 -8.97
CA PHE A 75 11.14 -3.35 -8.20
C PHE A 75 10.94 -2.52 -6.92
N THR A 76 10.28 -1.38 -7.00
CA THR A 76 10.08 -0.48 -5.86
C THR A 76 9.24 -1.12 -4.75
N TYR A 77 8.14 -1.78 -5.10
CA TYR A 77 7.29 -2.50 -4.16
C TYR A 77 8.03 -3.66 -3.51
N THR A 78 8.81 -4.43 -4.30
CA THR A 78 9.62 -5.55 -3.77
C THR A 78 10.75 -5.06 -2.86
N LEU A 79 11.49 -4.01 -3.23
CA LEU A 79 12.54 -3.45 -2.40
C LEU A 79 11.97 -2.86 -1.10
N THR A 80 10.84 -2.17 -1.18
CA THR A 80 10.19 -1.62 0.01
C THR A 80 9.74 -2.74 0.96
N THR A 81 9.16 -3.81 0.40
CA THR A 81 8.79 -5.02 1.15
C THR A 81 10.02 -5.69 1.79
N PHE A 82 11.12 -5.81 1.05
CA PHE A 82 12.40 -6.33 1.55
C PHE A 82 12.87 -5.56 2.78
N LEU A 83 12.85 -4.23 2.74
CA LEU A 83 13.30 -3.37 3.83
C LEU A 83 12.37 -3.40 5.06
N LEU A 84 11.05 -3.45 4.83
CA LEU A 84 10.05 -3.39 5.89
C LEU A 84 9.73 -4.73 6.54
N TYR A 85 9.99 -5.86 5.88
CA TYR A 85 9.66 -7.18 6.40
C TYR A 85 10.26 -7.45 7.79
N PRO A 86 11.56 -7.17 8.06
CA PRO A 86 12.13 -7.35 9.40
C PRO A 86 11.50 -6.41 10.44
N GLN A 87 11.12 -5.19 10.02
CA GLN A 87 10.60 -4.15 10.90
C GLN A 87 9.19 -4.45 11.43
N ARG A 88 8.43 -5.34 10.78
CA ARG A 88 7.06 -5.68 11.18
C ARG A 88 6.94 -6.15 12.64
N VAL A 89 8.01 -6.73 13.20
CA VAL A 89 8.00 -7.25 14.58
C VAL A 89 7.92 -6.11 15.61
N HIS A 90 8.41 -4.91 15.26
CA HIS A 90 8.33 -3.73 16.13
C HIS A 90 6.93 -3.10 16.18
N PHE A 91 6.03 -3.49 15.28
CA PHE A 91 4.68 -2.97 15.20
C PHE A 91 3.67 -4.00 15.71
N PHE A 92 2.81 -3.58 16.64
CA PHE A 92 1.84 -4.47 17.29
C PHE A 92 0.78 -4.97 16.31
N SER A 93 0.82 -6.23 15.88
CA SER A 93 -0.14 -6.78 14.90
C SER A 93 -1.62 -6.69 15.30
N ASP A 94 -1.89 -6.53 16.60
CA ASP A 94 -3.24 -6.66 17.17
C ASP A 94 -3.96 -5.31 17.32
N ARG A 95 -3.26 -4.19 17.11
CA ARG A 95 -3.87 -2.86 17.18
C ARG A 95 -4.47 -2.47 15.83
N ALA A 96 -5.68 -1.93 15.88
CA ALA A 96 -6.38 -1.43 14.69
C ALA A 96 -5.63 -0.29 13.96
N SER A 97 -4.76 0.43 14.68
CA SER A 97 -3.91 1.50 14.15
C SER A 97 -2.69 1.01 13.38
N THR A 98 -2.30 -0.26 13.54
CA THR A 98 -1.05 -0.78 12.97
C THR A 98 -1.08 -0.83 11.46
N LEU A 99 -2.20 -1.22 10.86
CA LEU A 99 -2.36 -1.25 9.42
C LEU A 99 -2.20 0.16 8.80
N PRO A 100 -2.97 1.19 9.22
CA PRO A 100 -2.78 2.56 8.74
C PRO A 100 -1.35 3.08 8.89
N LEU A 101 -0.74 2.85 10.06
CA LEU A 101 0.60 3.34 10.34
C LEU A 101 1.65 2.67 9.47
N MET A 102 1.61 1.34 9.34
CA MET A 102 2.50 0.60 8.46
C MET A 102 2.28 0.95 6.98
N THR A 103 1.04 1.22 6.56
CA THR A 103 0.76 1.73 5.23
C THR A 103 1.42 3.09 5.01
N ALA A 104 1.34 4.02 5.98
CA ALA A 104 2.03 5.30 5.89
C ALA A 104 3.55 5.13 5.72
N VAL A 105 4.16 4.27 6.54
CA VAL A 105 5.60 3.97 6.46
C VAL A 105 5.96 3.34 5.11
N PHE A 106 5.13 2.44 4.60
CA PHE A 106 5.31 1.81 3.31
C PHE A 106 5.23 2.83 2.17
N SER A 107 4.19 3.64 2.14
CA SER A 107 4.02 4.71 1.15
C SER A 107 5.18 5.70 1.19
N PHE A 108 5.61 6.10 2.38
CA PHE A 108 6.79 6.96 2.53
C PHE A 108 8.04 6.32 1.90
N ALA A 109 8.31 5.05 2.20
CA ALA A 109 9.47 4.34 1.65
C ALA A 109 9.38 4.17 0.12
N VAL A 110 8.20 3.84 -0.42
CA VAL A 110 7.95 3.78 -1.87
C VAL A 110 8.22 5.13 -2.51
N THR A 111 7.73 6.23 -1.94
CA THR A 111 7.95 7.57 -2.46
C THR A 111 9.45 7.92 -2.48
N VAL A 112 10.17 7.66 -1.38
CA VAL A 112 11.62 7.91 -1.31
C VAL A 112 12.37 7.13 -2.38
N ILE A 113 12.08 5.83 -2.52
CA ILE A 113 12.72 4.98 -3.53
C ILE A 113 12.36 5.45 -4.95
N SER A 114 11.10 5.83 -5.18
CA SER A 114 10.65 6.34 -6.49
C SER A 114 11.32 7.67 -6.85
N MET A 115 11.51 8.57 -5.87
CA MET A 115 12.24 9.82 -6.06
C MET A 115 13.71 9.57 -6.44
N LEU A 116 14.35 8.57 -5.82
CA LEU A 116 15.71 8.16 -6.20
C LEU A 116 15.75 7.66 -7.65
N TRP A 117 14.77 6.85 -8.07
CA TRP A 117 14.67 6.40 -9.45
C TRP A 117 14.47 7.54 -10.43
N ALA A 118 13.56 8.46 -10.13
CA ALA A 118 13.33 9.64 -10.94
C ALA A 118 14.63 10.46 -11.10
N SER A 119 15.41 10.62 -10.02
CA SER A 119 16.69 11.34 -10.06
C SER A 119 17.74 10.65 -10.94
N ILE A 120 17.74 9.32 -11.01
CA ILE A 120 18.71 8.55 -11.81
C ILE A 120 18.31 8.54 -13.29
N PHE A 121 17.03 8.31 -13.58
CA PHE A 121 16.55 8.04 -14.95
C PHE A 121 16.01 9.27 -15.68
N GLU A 122 15.30 10.18 -15.02
CA GLU A 122 14.54 11.23 -15.71
C GLU A 122 15.30 12.56 -15.88
N ARG A 123 16.45 12.74 -15.20
CA ARG A 123 17.36 13.92 -15.27
C ARG A 123 16.70 15.31 -15.13
N LYS A 124 15.39 15.40 -14.90
CA LYS A 124 14.65 16.64 -14.67
C LYS A 124 14.79 17.07 -13.22
N GLN A 125 14.67 18.38 -13.00
CA GLN A 125 14.90 19.04 -11.72
C GLN A 125 13.76 18.67 -10.74
N LEU A 126 13.99 17.69 -9.87
CA LEU A 126 12.96 17.00 -9.07
C LEU A 126 12.74 17.56 -7.66
N PHE A 127 13.58 18.50 -7.22
CA PHE A 127 13.58 18.94 -5.83
C PHE A 127 12.97 20.33 -5.68
N SER A 128 11.64 20.37 -5.58
CA SER A 128 10.92 21.50 -5.00
C SER A 128 10.53 21.13 -3.57
N TRP A 129 10.73 22.05 -2.61
CA TRP A 129 10.29 21.87 -1.23
C TRP A 129 8.79 21.54 -1.13
N ASN A 130 7.99 22.09 -2.04
CA ASN A 130 6.56 21.78 -2.10
C ASN A 130 6.30 20.32 -2.50
N LEU A 131 7.00 19.80 -3.52
CA LEU A 131 6.89 18.40 -3.95
C LEU A 131 7.35 17.45 -2.84
N LEU A 132 8.44 17.80 -2.17
CA LEU A 132 8.96 17.02 -1.06
C LEU A 132 7.93 16.94 0.08
N TYR A 133 7.30 18.06 0.42
CA TYR A 133 6.28 18.09 1.46
C TYR A 133 5.00 17.32 1.07
N THR A 134 4.49 17.52 -0.15
CA THR A 134 3.27 16.85 -0.60
C THR A 134 3.46 15.34 -0.72
N ASP A 135 4.57 14.92 -1.30
CA ASP A 135 4.75 13.52 -1.68
C ASP A 135 5.29 12.68 -0.51
N LEU A 136 6.11 13.25 0.38
CA LEU A 136 6.62 12.53 1.56
C LEU A 136 5.69 12.57 2.77
N PHE A 137 4.87 13.62 2.94
CA PHE A 137 4.03 13.73 4.14
C PHE A 137 2.55 13.61 3.82
N LEU A 138 2.04 14.39 2.87
CA LEU A 138 0.60 14.44 2.61
C LEU A 138 0.10 13.13 1.96
N MET A 139 0.81 12.60 0.97
CA MET A 139 0.42 11.36 0.29
C MET A 139 0.44 10.13 1.24
N PRO A 140 1.51 9.85 2.01
CA PRO A 140 1.49 8.74 2.95
C PRO A 140 0.41 8.86 4.03
N LEU A 141 0.10 10.09 4.44
CA LEU A 141 -1.02 10.33 5.36
C LEU A 141 -2.36 10.00 4.69
N ALA A 142 -2.56 10.40 3.43
CA ALA A 142 -3.76 10.03 2.67
C ALA A 142 -3.89 8.51 2.49
N ASP A 143 -2.79 7.80 2.20
CA ASP A 143 -2.78 6.32 2.12
C ASP A 143 -3.12 5.67 3.46
N SER A 144 -2.63 6.25 4.56
CA SER A 144 -2.95 5.78 5.91
C SER A 144 -4.44 5.95 6.24
N LEU A 145 -5.04 7.08 5.84
CA LEU A 145 -6.48 7.34 6.00
C LEU A 145 -7.30 6.40 5.13
N TYR A 146 -6.87 6.16 3.89
CA TYR A 146 -7.47 5.14 3.02
C TYR A 146 -7.46 3.76 3.68
N ALA A 147 -6.32 3.33 4.23
CA ALA A 147 -6.22 2.07 4.95
C ALA A 147 -7.14 2.02 6.18
N LEU A 148 -7.23 3.11 6.95
CA LEU A 148 -8.07 3.20 8.13
C LEU A 148 -9.56 3.10 7.77
N ILE A 149 -10.02 3.90 6.82
CA ILE A 149 -11.44 3.96 6.45
C ILE A 149 -11.85 2.63 5.82
N PHE A 150 -11.14 2.18 4.80
CA PHE A 150 -11.63 1.07 3.98
C PHE A 150 -11.29 -0.32 4.53
N PHE A 151 -10.14 -0.49 5.18
CA PHE A 151 -9.74 -1.81 5.67
C PHE A 151 -10.03 -2.00 7.16
N VAL A 152 -10.04 -0.93 7.97
CA VAL A 152 -10.29 -1.05 9.41
C VAL A 152 -11.74 -0.76 9.77
N TRP A 153 -12.32 0.33 9.27
CA TRP A 153 -13.69 0.72 9.64
C TRP A 153 -14.75 -0.10 8.93
N ILE A 154 -14.69 -0.18 7.59
CA ILE A 154 -15.69 -0.95 6.82
C ILE A 154 -15.70 -2.41 7.27
N SER A 155 -14.53 -3.04 7.45
CA SER A 155 -14.45 -4.45 7.89
C SER A 155 -15.08 -4.68 9.27
N LYS A 156 -14.94 -3.72 10.21
CA LYS A 156 -15.59 -3.78 11.52
C LYS A 156 -17.11 -3.68 11.41
N ILE A 157 -17.60 -2.73 10.62
CA ILE A 157 -19.05 -2.52 10.42
C ILE A 157 -19.68 -3.76 9.80
N THR A 158 -19.08 -4.32 8.74
CA THR A 158 -19.59 -5.54 8.09
C THR A 158 -19.61 -6.72 9.05
N THR A 159 -18.57 -6.87 9.88
CA THR A 159 -18.51 -7.96 10.86
C THR A 159 -19.57 -7.80 11.96
N GLN A 160 -19.80 -6.58 12.45
CA GLN A 160 -20.85 -6.30 13.45
C GLN A 160 -22.25 -6.58 12.88
N TYR A 161 -22.51 -6.14 11.65
CA TYR A 161 -23.79 -6.38 10.97
C TYR A 161 -24.09 -7.87 10.79
N LEU A 162 -23.09 -8.65 10.34
CA LEU A 162 -23.25 -10.10 10.18
C LEU A 162 -23.47 -10.83 11.51
N ARG A 163 -22.89 -10.34 12.61
CA ARG A 163 -23.13 -10.89 13.95
C ARG A 163 -24.54 -10.60 14.43
N SER A 164 -25.06 -9.39 14.21
CA SER A 164 -26.43 -9.05 14.65
C SER A 164 -27.52 -9.79 13.90
N ARG A 165 -27.24 -10.31 12.69
CA ARG A 165 -28.19 -11.15 11.93
C ARG A 165 -28.16 -12.64 12.33
N ARG A 166 -27.15 -13.08 13.08
CA ARG A 166 -27.00 -14.48 13.51
C ARG A 166 -27.43 -14.72 14.97
N ALA A 167 -27.59 -13.65 15.73
CA ALA A 167 -28.16 -13.67 17.09
C ALA A 167 -29.68 -13.50 16.99
#